data_AF-A0A2A5T7P3-F1
#
_entry.id   AF-A0A2A5T7P3-F1
#
_cell.length_a   1.000
_cell.length_b   1.000
_cell.length_c   1.000
_cell.angle_alpha   90.00
_cell.angle_beta   90.00
_cell.angle_gamma   90.00
#
_symmetry.space_group_name_H-M   'P 1'
#
loop_
_entity.id
_entity.type
_entity.pdbx_description
1 polymer ?
#
loop_
_entity_poly.entity_id
_entity_poly.type
_entity_poly.pdbx_seq_one_letter_code
_entity_poly.pdbx_strand_id
1 'polypeptide(L)'
;MSNGDNVKIKNRISIEKQPDIADEKIKFGHLKNDTVVGTGQKSFLLTVLDKDNKLCCIRKIPNKKVGTVVEGVVIASTENQYK
;
A
#
# COMPACT_ATOMS: atom_id res chain seq x y z
N MET A 1 26.73 22.85 3.74
CA MET A 1 25.75 22.05 2.96
C MET A 1 24.81 21.41 3.95
N SER A 2 23.60 21.95 4.13
CA SER A 2 22.61 21.32 5.01
C SER A 2 22.08 20.07 4.29
N ASN A 3 22.53 18.90 4.73
CA ASN A 3 21.93 17.63 4.30
C ASN A 3 20.43 17.76 4.52
N GLY A 4 19.66 17.73 3.42
CA GLY A 4 18.22 17.91 3.44
C GLY A 4 17.61 17.05 4.52
N ASP A 5 16.83 17.68 5.40
CA ASP A 5 16.09 17.02 6.45
C ASP A 5 15.31 15.85 5.84
N ASN A 6 15.85 14.65 6.00
CA ASN A 6 15.18 13.41 5.65
C ASN A 6 13.89 13.41 6.45
N VAL A 7 12.77 13.76 5.82
CA VAL A 7 11.44 13.72 6.44
C VAL A 7 11.18 12.26 6.80
N LYS A 8 11.57 11.90 8.03
CA LYS A 8 11.28 10.59 8.62
C LYS A 8 9.77 10.57 8.82
N ILE A 9 9.10 9.68 8.11
CA ILE A 9 7.69 9.37 8.38
C ILE A 9 7.58 9.05 9.87
N LYS A 10 6.82 9.86 10.61
CA LYS A 10 6.63 9.67 12.04
C LYS A 10 6.12 8.25 12.28
N ASN A 11 6.70 7.56 13.26
CA ASN A 11 6.33 6.19 13.63
C ASN A 11 6.49 5.16 12.50
N ARG A 12 7.39 5.39 11.53
CA ARG A 12 7.72 4.36 10.52
C ARG A 12 8.29 3.12 11.21
N ILE A 13 7.64 1.99 10.99
CA ILE A 13 8.15 0.67 11.33
C ILE A 13 8.78 0.08 10.06
N SER A 14 9.98 -0.52 10.17
CA SER A 14 10.63 -1.18 9.03
C SER A 14 9.84 -2.43 8.63
N ILE A 15 9.83 -2.76 7.35
CA ILE A 15 9.22 -4.01 6.86
C ILE A 15 9.88 -5.25 7.46
N GLU A 16 11.17 -5.16 7.79
CA GLU A 16 11.92 -6.23 8.47
C GLU A 16 11.40 -6.54 9.88
N LYS A 17 10.54 -5.68 10.46
CA LYS A 17 9.91 -5.91 11.76
C LYS A 17 8.52 -6.53 11.67
N GLN A 18 8.03 -6.88 10.47
CA GLN A 18 6.75 -7.57 10.36
C GLN A 18 6.85 -8.97 10.99
N PRO A 19 5.74 -9.55 11.47
CA PRO A 19 5.77 -10.90 12.02
C PRO A 19 5.98 -11.95 10.91
N ASP A 20 6.70 -13.03 11.22
CA ASP A 20 7.07 -14.10 10.28
C ASP A 20 5.85 -14.72 9.59
N ILE A 21 4.73 -14.87 10.31
CA ILE A 21 3.47 -15.39 9.78
C ILE A 21 2.94 -14.60 8.57
N ALA A 22 3.25 -13.30 8.48
CA ALA A 22 2.86 -12.50 7.33
C ALA A 22 3.72 -12.83 6.09
N ASP A 23 4.97 -13.28 6.25
CA ASP A 23 5.85 -13.71 5.17
C ASP A 23 5.63 -15.15 4.72
N GLU A 24 5.11 -15.99 5.61
CA GLU A 24 4.70 -17.35 5.28
C GLU A 24 3.60 -17.38 4.22
N LYS A 25 2.80 -16.31 4.09
CA LYS A 25 1.74 -16.17 3.06
C LYS A 25 0.72 -17.32 3.11
N ILE A 26 0.37 -17.76 4.32
CA ILE A 26 -0.53 -18.90 4.57
C ILE A 26 -1.89 -18.50 5.17
N LYS A 27 -2.09 -17.22 5.45
CA LYS A 27 -3.28 -16.71 6.15
C LYS A 27 -3.86 -15.51 5.43
N PHE A 28 -5.15 -15.61 5.09
CA PHE A 28 -5.95 -14.54 4.56
C PHE A 28 -5.98 -13.30 5.48
N GLY A 29 -5.97 -12.11 4.88
CA GLY A 29 -6.08 -10.82 5.56
C GLY A 29 -4.74 -10.13 5.82
N HIS A 30 -3.62 -10.76 5.47
CA HIS A 30 -2.32 -10.08 5.44
C HIS A 30 -2.19 -9.23 4.18
N LEU A 31 -2.76 -8.03 4.24
CA LEU A 31 -2.76 -7.08 3.12
C LEU A 31 -1.43 -6.32 3.01
N LYS A 32 -0.95 -6.19 1.77
CA LYS A 32 0.14 -5.30 1.39
C LYS A 32 -0.38 -4.20 0.48
N ASN A 33 -0.13 -2.96 0.87
CA ASN A 33 -0.55 -1.78 0.11
C ASN A 33 0.69 -1.04 -0.41
N ASP A 34 0.79 -0.87 -1.72
CA ASP A 34 1.86 -0.13 -2.38
C ASP A 34 1.26 0.97 -3.27
N THR A 35 2.07 1.97 -3.64
CA THR A 35 1.68 2.99 -4.62
C THR A 35 2.74 3.08 -5.71
N VAL A 36 2.37 2.71 -6.94
CA VAL A 36 3.22 2.93 -8.12
C VAL A 36 3.09 4.39 -8.53
N VAL A 37 4.23 5.08 -8.63
CA VAL A 37 4.30 6.48 -9.04
C VAL A 37 4.83 6.54 -10.47
N GLY A 38 4.03 7.08 -11.39
CA GLY A 38 4.43 7.25 -12.78
C GLY A 38 5.50 8.32 -12.96
N THR A 39 6.15 8.31 -14.13
CA THR A 39 7.21 9.25 -14.49
C THR A 39 6.79 10.70 -14.27
N GLY A 40 7.67 11.48 -13.62
CA GLY A 40 7.40 12.87 -13.28
C GLY A 40 6.27 13.07 -12.26
N GLN A 41 5.88 12.01 -11.53
CA GLN A 41 4.78 12.01 -10.55
C GLN A 41 3.43 12.47 -11.13
N LYS A 42 3.19 12.20 -12.42
CA LYS A 42 1.97 12.60 -13.15
C LYS A 42 0.81 11.61 -13.01
N SER A 43 1.08 10.41 -12.52
CA SER A 43 0.07 9.36 -12.33
C SER A 43 0.42 8.49 -11.12
N PHE A 44 -0.62 7.91 -10.51
CA PHE A 44 -0.51 7.11 -9.32
C PHE A 44 -1.45 5.91 -9.43
N LEU A 45 -0.92 4.71 -9.17
CA LEU A 45 -1.70 3.50 -9.02
C LEU A 45 -1.56 3.00 -7.59
N LEU A 46 -2.68 2.84 -6.89
CA LEU A 46 -2.75 2.13 -5.63
C LEU A 46 -2.88 0.63 -5.91
N THR A 47 -2.10 -0.18 -5.22
CA THR A 47 -2.20 -1.63 -5.28
C THR A 47 -2.47 -2.17 -3.87
N VAL A 48 -3.52 -2.97 -3.73
CA VAL A 48 -3.88 -3.69 -2.49
C VAL A 48 -3.84 -5.17 -2.78
N LEU A 49 -2.92 -5.89 -2.14
CA LEU A 49 -2.63 -7.30 -2.38
C LEU A 49 -2.84 -8.10 -1.10
N ASP A 50 -3.63 -9.18 -1.15
CA ASP A 50 -3.58 -10.20 -0.11
C ASP A 50 -2.39 -11.14 -0.33
N LYS A 51 -1.55 -11.27 0.71
CA LYS A 51 -0.31 -12.04 0.63
C LYS A 51 -0.54 -13.54 0.48
N ASP A 52 -1.66 -14.10 0.93
CA ASP A 52 -1.96 -15.54 0.89
C ASP A 52 -2.50 -15.93 -0.48
N ASN A 53 -3.73 -15.51 -0.79
CA ASN A 53 -4.43 -15.91 -2.01
C ASN A 53 -4.04 -15.11 -3.27
N LYS A 54 -3.17 -14.09 -3.12
CA LYS A 54 -2.66 -13.23 -4.21
C LYS A 54 -3.74 -12.41 -4.94
N LEU A 55 -4.92 -12.26 -4.35
CA LEU A 55 -5.92 -11.32 -4.86
C LEU A 55 -5.36 -9.91 -4.83
N CYS A 56 -5.32 -9.27 -5.99
CA CYS A 56 -4.73 -7.95 -6.18
C CYS A 56 -5.76 -7.01 -6.80
N CYS A 57 -6.05 -5.91 -6.11
CA CYS A 57 -6.80 -4.79 -6.66
C CYS A 57 -5.82 -3.68 -7.06
N ILE A 58 -5.92 -3.21 -8.31
CA ILE A 58 -5.13 -2.09 -8.81
C ILE A 58 -6.09 -0.96 -9.20
N ARG A 59 -5.89 0.21 -8.62
CA ARG A 59 -6.75 1.38 -8.83
C ARG A 59 -5.92 2.61 -9.15
N LYS A 60 -6.27 3.31 -10.23
CA LYS A 60 -5.73 4.65 -10.49
C LYS A 60 -6.30 5.64 -9.48
N ILE A 61 -5.42 6.37 -8.80
CA ILE A 61 -5.81 7.42 -7.86
C ILE A 61 -5.33 8.79 -8.38
N PRO A 62 -6.05 9.88 -8.08
CA PRO A 62 -5.71 11.20 -8.63
C PRO A 62 -4.42 11.79 -8.05
N ASN A 63 -4.03 11.39 -6.83
CA ASN A 63 -2.84 11.85 -6.14
C ASN A 63 -2.47 10.92 -4.96
N LYS A 64 -1.29 11.12 -4.35
CA LYS A 64 -0.79 10.35 -3.20
C LYS A 64 -1.08 10.97 -1.83
N LYS A 65 -2.04 11.89 -1.70
CA LYS A 65 -2.41 12.49 -0.41
C LYS A 65 -3.13 11.45 0.46
N VAL A 66 -2.97 11.58 1.78
CA VAL A 66 -3.48 10.61 2.77
C VAL A 66 -4.97 10.30 2.58
N GLY A 67 -5.83 11.33 2.45
CA GLY A 67 -7.27 11.11 2.29
C GLY A 67 -7.62 10.27 1.06
N THR A 68 -7.01 10.58 -0.09
CA THR A 68 -7.20 9.83 -1.34
C THR A 68 -6.70 8.39 -1.23
N VAL A 69 -5.56 8.16 -0.57
CA VAL A 69 -5.03 6.81 -0.37
C VAL A 69 -5.92 5.99 0.57
N VAL A 70 -6.38 6.59 1.68
CA VAL A 70 -7.26 5.91 2.65
C VAL A 70 -8.57 5.49 1.99
N GLU A 71 -9.22 6.41 1.28
CA GLU A 71 -10.46 6.12 0.54
C GLU A 71 -10.24 5.01 -0.49
N GLY A 72 -9.14 5.10 -1.27
CA GLY A 72 -8.78 4.08 -2.25
C GLY A 72 -8.55 2.70 -1.62
N VAL A 73 -7.91 2.61 -0.45
CA VAL A 73 -7.67 1.35 0.26
C VAL A 73 -8.99 0.75 0.75
N VAL A 74 -9.87 1.56 1.34
CA VAL A 74 -11.18 1.09 1.83
C VAL A 74 -11.97 0.48 0.68
N ILE A 75 -12.12 1.24 -0.42
CA ILE A 75 -12.84 0.79 -1.61
C ILE A 75 -12.23 -0.50 -2.17
N ALA A 76 -10.91 -0.53 -2.38
CA ALA A 76 -10.22 -1.68 -2.95
C ALA A 76 -10.35 -2.95 -2.08
N SER A 77 -10.41 -2.79 -0.76
CA SER A 77 -10.52 -3.92 0.18
C SER A 77 -11.97 -4.45 0.29
N THR A 78 -12.97 -3.64 -0.02
CA THR A 78 -14.40 -4.02 0.06
C THR A 78 -14.98 -4.49 -1.27
N GLU A 79 -14.51 -3.99 -2.41
CA GLU A 79 -15.04 -4.35 -3.73
C GLU A 79 -14.74 -5.81 -4.14
N ASN A 80 -13.68 -6.40 -3.58
CA ASN A 80 -13.22 -7.74 -3.96
C ASN A 80 -13.81 -8.88 -3.09
N GLN A 81 -14.70 -8.57 -2.15
CA GLN A 81 -15.32 -9.55 -1.24
C GLN A 81 -16.58 -10.20 -1.83
N TYR A 82 -17.02 -9.80 -3.04
CA TYR A 82 -18.32 -10.19 -3.61
C TYR A 82 -18.28 -10.68 -5.08
N LYS A 83 -17.14 -11.21 -5.54
CA LYS A 83 -17.08 -11.93 -6.82
C LYS A 83 -16.50 -13.32 -6.65
#